data_AF-A0A7X6ATE1-F1
#
_entry.id   AF-A0A7X6ATE1-F1
#
_cell.length_a   1.000
_cell.length_b   1.000
_cell.length_c   1.000
_cell.angle_alpha   90.00
_cell.angle_beta   90.00
_cell.angle_gamma   90.00
#
_symmetry.space_group_name_H-M   'P 1'
#
loop_
_entity.id
_entity.type
_entity.pdbx_description
1 polymer ?
#
loop_
_entity_poly.entity_id
_entity_poly.type
_entity_poly.pdbx_seq_one_letter_code
_entity_poly.pdbx_strand_id
1 'polypeptide(L)'
;ARTIIASGVSKTYAWTGGRVGWAVYPTVEEARVHRKLAINYFASIPPYNQWGAVEALTSPQSEAAIRTMVEAFQRRRDVVVEGLNAIDGITCQNPKGAFYAFPNVG
;
A
#
# COMPACT_ATOMS: atom_id res chain seq x y z
N ALA A 1 19.79 -13.78 1.91
CA ALA A 1 19.08 -12.75 1.12
C ALA A 1 19.44 -11.36 1.67
N ARG A 2 19.35 -10.28 0.88
CA ARG A 2 19.70 -8.89 1.28
C ARG A 2 18.51 -7.93 1.17
N THR A 3 17.29 -8.45 1.34
CA THR A 3 16.06 -7.71 1.05
C THR A 3 15.10 -7.86 2.22
N ILE A 4 14.59 -6.74 2.72
CA ILE A 4 13.49 -6.68 3.67
C ILE A 4 12.24 -6.30 2.88
N ILE A 5 11.15 -7.05 3.06
CA ILE A 5 9.86 -6.75 2.41
C ILE A 5 8.99 -6.04 3.43
N ALA A 6 8.55 -4.81 3.14
CA ALA A 6 7.63 -4.07 3.98
C ALA A 6 6.26 -3.94 3.30
N SER A 7 5.18 -4.16 4.05
CA SER A 7 3.81 -4.00 3.56
C SER A 7 2.87 -3.60 4.70
N GLY A 8 1.60 -3.36 4.40
CA GLY A 8 0.62 -2.95 5.38
C GLY A 8 -0.79 -2.83 4.83
N VAL A 9 -1.74 -2.56 5.72
CA VAL A 9 -3.16 -2.56 5.36
C VAL A 9 -3.65 -1.25 4.74
N SER A 10 -2.84 -0.19 4.82
CA SER A 10 -3.26 1.18 4.50
C SER A 10 -3.77 1.37 3.08
N LYS A 11 -3.21 0.63 2.11
CA LYS A 11 -3.47 0.81 0.68
C LYS A 11 -4.27 -0.35 0.11
N THR A 12 -3.84 -1.58 0.37
CA THR A 12 -4.51 -2.79 -0.11
C THR A 12 -5.94 -2.90 0.40
N TYR A 13 -6.20 -2.51 1.66
CA TYR A 13 -7.51 -2.66 2.31
C TYR A 13 -8.18 -1.32 2.61
N ALA A 14 -7.74 -0.24 1.97
CA ALA A 14 -8.27 1.11 2.19
C ALA A 14 -8.30 1.59 3.65
N TRP A 15 -7.46 1.02 4.54
CA TRP A 15 -7.52 1.30 5.97
C TRP A 15 -6.35 2.17 6.45
N THR A 16 -6.25 3.38 5.91
CA THR A 16 -5.17 4.34 6.22
C THR A 16 -5.08 4.66 7.70
N GLY A 17 -6.23 4.81 8.37
CA GLY A 17 -6.34 5.01 9.82
C GLY A 17 -6.04 3.77 10.67
N GLY A 18 -5.92 2.59 10.06
CA GLY A 18 -5.63 1.34 10.76
C GLY A 18 -4.20 1.26 11.31
N ARG A 19 -3.26 2.03 10.74
CA ARG A 19 -1.86 2.13 11.21
C ARG A 19 -1.15 0.78 11.42
N VAL A 20 -1.54 -0.25 10.65
CA VAL A 20 -0.90 -1.58 10.69
C VAL A 20 -0.01 -1.78 9.48
N GLY A 21 1.22 -2.19 9.76
CA GLY A 21 2.20 -2.64 8.78
C GLY A 21 3.06 -3.76 9.35
N TRP A 22 3.79 -4.43 8.47
CA TRP A 22 4.71 -5.50 8.81
C TRP A 22 5.93 -5.46 7.91
N ALA A 23 7.01 -6.09 8.38
CA ALA A 23 8.21 -6.31 7.61
C ALA A 23 8.65 -7.77 7.73
N VAL A 24 9.04 -8.37 6.61
CA VAL A 24 9.61 -9.72 6.52
C VAL A 24 11.12 -9.58 6.34
N TYR A 25 11.87 -10.14 7.29
CA TYR A 25 13.33 -10.06 7.36
C TYR A 25 13.98 -11.33 6.80
N PRO A 26 15.21 -11.23 6.26
CA PRO A 26 15.98 -12.40 5.83
C PRO A 26 16.25 -13.40 6.94
N THR A 27 16.44 -12.92 8.18
CA THR A 27 16.74 -13.75 9.35
C THR A 27 15.89 -13.38 10.57
N VAL A 28 15.75 -14.33 11.50
CA VAL A 28 15.05 -14.10 12.78
C VAL A 28 15.84 -13.14 13.65
N GLU A 29 17.16 -13.16 13.59
CA GLU A 29 18.07 -12.27 14.29
C GLU A 29 17.81 -10.81 13.90
N GLU A 30 17.76 -10.51 12.60
CA GLU A 30 17.43 -9.17 12.10
C GLU A 30 16.02 -8.73 12.53
N ALA A 31 15.03 -9.63 12.45
CA ALA A 31 13.67 -9.34 12.93
C ALA A 31 13.63 -9.02 14.43
N ARG A 32 14.44 -9.71 15.25
CA ARG A 32 14.56 -9.44 16.70
C ARG A 32 15.20 -8.09 16.98
N VAL A 33 16.18 -7.66 16.19
CA VAL A 33 16.75 -6.30 16.28
C VAL A 33 15.67 -5.26 16.00
N HIS A 34 14.89 -5.41 14.92
CA HIS A 34 13.79 -4.50 14.63
C HIS A 34 12.72 -4.51 15.73
N ARG A 35 12.35 -5.67 16.26
CA ARG A 35 11.41 -5.77 17.39
C ARG A 35 11.91 -5.00 18.61
N LYS A 36 13.22 -5.05 18.91
CA LYS A 36 13.82 -4.28 20.00
C LYS A 36 13.75 -2.77 19.75
N LEU A 37 13.90 -2.32 18.49
CA LEU A 37 13.66 -0.92 18.15
C LEU A 37 12.17 -0.55 18.34
N ALA A 38 11.26 -1.36 17.80
CA ALA A 38 9.81 -1.14 17.85
C ALA A 38 9.28 -0.99 19.28
N ILE A 39 9.69 -1.87 20.20
CA ILE A 39 9.24 -1.82 21.60
C ILE A 39 9.68 -0.53 22.30
N ASN A 40 10.84 0.04 21.92
CA ASN A 40 11.36 1.28 22.49
C ASN A 40 10.86 2.55 21.77
N TYR A 41 10.24 2.42 20.58
CA TYR A 41 9.77 3.56 19.81
C TYR A 41 8.24 3.75 19.88
N PHE A 42 7.46 2.67 19.74
CA PHE A 42 5.99 2.72 19.75
C PHE A 42 5.34 1.59 20.56
N ALA A 43 6.12 0.77 21.27
CA ALA A 43 5.68 -0.37 22.07
C ALA A 43 4.97 -1.48 21.28
N SER A 44 3.68 -1.29 20.95
CA SER A 44 2.86 -2.28 20.24
C SER A 44 1.71 -1.62 19.48
N ILE A 45 1.21 -2.31 18.46
CA ILE A 45 0.00 -1.92 17.72
C ILE A 45 -1.23 -2.25 18.59
N PRO A 46 -2.27 -1.41 18.66
CA PRO A 46 -3.46 -1.72 19.45
C PRO A 46 -4.09 -3.08 19.03
N PRO A 47 -4.53 -3.92 19.99
CA PRO A 47 -5.00 -5.28 19.69
C PRO A 47 -6.14 -5.34 18.67
N TYR A 48 -7.08 -4.40 18.73
CA TYR A 48 -8.21 -4.36 17.79
C TYR A 48 -7.75 -4.08 16.35
N ASN A 49 -6.69 -3.28 16.15
CA ASN A 49 -6.11 -3.07 14.83
C ASN A 49 -5.44 -4.34 14.31
N GLN A 50 -4.76 -5.10 15.18
CA GLN A 50 -4.14 -6.37 14.81
C GLN A 50 -5.21 -7.37 14.35
N TRP A 51 -6.33 -7.48 15.08
CA TRP A 51 -7.45 -8.34 14.68
C TRP A 51 -8.12 -7.89 13.37
N GLY A 52 -8.29 -6.58 13.17
CA GLY A 52 -8.78 -6.07 11.89
C GLY A 52 -7.85 -6.39 10.71
N ALA A 53 -6.53 -6.40 10.95
CA ALA A 53 -5.57 -6.82 9.93
C ALA A 53 -5.62 -8.32 9.65
N VAL A 54 -5.86 -9.16 10.67
CA VAL A 54 -6.10 -10.60 10.48
C VAL A 54 -7.33 -10.81 9.60
N GLU A 55 -8.47 -10.19 9.95
CA GLU A 55 -9.69 -10.29 9.14
C GLU A 55 -9.44 -9.85 7.69
N ALA A 56 -8.79 -8.69 7.49
CA ALA A 56 -8.44 -8.22 6.16
C ALA A 56 -7.58 -9.23 5.37
N LEU A 57 -6.61 -9.89 6.02
CA LEU A 57 -5.71 -10.85 5.37
C LEU A 57 -6.35 -12.21 5.10
N THR A 58 -7.28 -12.67 5.94
CA THR A 58 -7.81 -14.04 5.88
C THR A 58 -9.24 -14.13 5.33
N SER A 59 -9.96 -13.01 5.25
CA SER A 59 -11.34 -13.02 4.78
C SER A 59 -11.42 -13.44 3.31
N PRO A 60 -12.31 -14.37 2.94
CA PRO A 60 -12.51 -14.75 1.54
C PRO A 60 -13.11 -13.61 0.70
N GLN A 61 -13.65 -12.56 1.34
CA GLN A 61 -14.25 -11.41 0.68
C GLN A 61 -13.19 -10.38 0.21
N SER A 62 -12.00 -10.42 0.80
CA SER A 62 -10.96 -9.41 0.60
C SER A 62 -10.51 -9.29 -0.85
N GLU A 63 -10.31 -10.41 -1.55
CA GLU A 63 -9.84 -10.38 -2.94
C GLU A 63 -10.83 -9.68 -3.87
N ALA A 64 -12.13 -9.99 -3.75
CA ALA A 64 -13.18 -9.37 -4.55
C ALA A 64 -13.29 -7.85 -4.27
N ALA A 65 -13.18 -7.46 -3.00
CA ALA A 65 -13.18 -6.05 -2.58
C ALA A 65 -11.97 -5.29 -3.16
N ILE A 66 -10.77 -5.90 -3.09
CA ILE A 66 -9.54 -5.34 -3.66
C ILE A 66 -9.67 -5.17 -5.17
N ARG A 67 -10.15 -6.19 -5.90
CA ARG A 67 -10.32 -6.11 -7.36
C ARG A 67 -11.26 -4.98 -7.75
N THR A 68 -12.40 -4.84 -7.06
CA THR A 68 -13.35 -3.75 -7.28
C THR A 68 -12.67 -2.38 -7.12
N MET A 69 -11.85 -2.22 -6.08
CA MET A 69 -11.11 -0.99 -5.83
C MET A 69 -10.04 -0.73 -6.90
N VAL A 70 -9.31 -1.76 -7.35
CA VAL A 70 -8.30 -1.66 -8.41
C VAL A 70 -8.95 -1.22 -9.73
N GLU A 71 -10.08 -1.81 -10.12
CA GLU A 71 -10.83 -1.43 -11.32
C GLU A 71 -11.31 0.04 -11.25
N ALA A 72 -11.77 0.48 -10.08
CA ALA A 72 -12.15 1.88 -9.88
C ALA A 72 -10.96 2.84 -10.01
N PHE A 73 -9.79 2.50 -9.46
CA PHE A 73 -8.58 3.31 -9.61
C PHE A 73 -8.06 3.31 -11.05
N GLN A 74 -8.17 2.20 -11.77
CA GLN A 74 -7.81 2.14 -13.19
C GLN A 74 -8.68 3.09 -14.02
N ARG A 75 -10.01 3.06 -13.87
CA ARG A 75 -10.89 4.01 -14.57
C ARG A 75 -10.53 5.47 -14.30
N ARG A 76 -10.23 5.80 -13.04
CA ARG A 76 -9.79 7.17 -12.66
C ARG A 76 -8.45 7.53 -13.28
N ARG A 77 -7.48 6.61 -13.28
CA ARG A 77 -6.17 6.79 -13.91
C ARG A 77 -6.34 7.09 -15.39
N ASP A 78 -7.17 6.33 -16.09
CA ASP A 78 -7.34 6.46 -17.54
C ASP A 78 -7.89 7.85 -17.90
N VAL A 79 -8.92 8.32 -17.18
CA VAL A 79 -9.46 9.69 -17.36
C VAL A 79 -8.41 10.77 -17.08
N VAL A 80 -7.65 10.64 -15.99
CA VAL A 80 -6.63 11.64 -15.61
C VAL A 80 -5.49 11.68 -16.63
N VAL A 81 -4.96 10.52 -17.03
CA VAL A 81 -3.83 10.43 -17.97
C VAL A 81 -4.24 10.89 -19.37
N GLU A 82 -5.44 10.54 -19.84
CA GLU A 82 -5.97 11.04 -21.11
C GLU A 82 -6.14 12.56 -21.08
N GLY A 83 -6.77 13.10 -20.03
CA GLY A 83 -6.96 14.54 -19.89
C GLY A 83 -5.64 15.32 -19.81
N LEU A 84 -4.62 14.79 -19.11
CA LEU A 84 -3.30 15.40 -19.04
C LEU A 84 -2.60 15.41 -20.40
N ASN A 85 -2.66 14.31 -21.15
CA ASN A 85 -2.03 14.22 -22.48
C ASN A 85 -2.78 15.00 -23.57
N ALA A 86 -4.01 15.46 -23.30
CA ALA A 86 -4.75 16.32 -24.21
C ALA A 86 -4.34 17.80 -24.11
N ILE A 87 -3.55 18.18 -23.09
CA ILE A 87 -3.07 19.55 -22.90
C ILE A 87 -1.76 19.74 -23.66
N ASP A 88 -1.70 20.75 -24.52
CA ASP A 88 -0.49 21.07 -25.28
C ASP A 88 0.69 21.38 -24.34
N GLY A 89 1.86 20.82 -24.64
CA GLY A 89 3.06 20.93 -23.82
C GLY A 89 3.12 20.00 -22.58
N ILE A 90 2.09 19.20 -22.30
CA ILE A 90 2.09 18.23 -21.18
C ILE A 90 2.18 16.80 -21.71
N THR A 91 3.00 15.96 -21.07
CA THR A 91 3.02 14.52 -21.31
C THR A 91 2.92 13.74 -20.01
N CYS A 92 2.13 12.67 -19.98
CA CYS A 92 1.98 11.82 -18.81
C CYS A 92 2.08 10.35 -19.21
N GLN A 93 3.08 9.66 -18.65
CA GLN A 93 3.20 8.20 -18.79
C GLN A 93 2.02 7.50 -18.12
N ASN A 94 1.58 6.37 -18.68
CA ASN A 94 0.51 5.57 -18.08
C ASN A 94 1.05 4.74 -16.89
N PRO A 95 0.66 5.03 -15.63
CA PRO A 95 1.17 4.32 -14.46
C PRO A 95 0.69 2.87 -14.42
N LYS A 96 1.61 1.93 -14.12
CA LYS A 96 1.29 0.49 -14.00
C LYS A 96 0.75 0.08 -12.62
N GLY A 97 0.76 0.98 -11.65
CA GLY A 97 0.34 0.71 -10.28
C GLY A 97 0.33 1.98 -9.44
N ALA A 98 0.10 1.82 -8.13
CA ALA A 98 -0.27 2.91 -7.23
C ALA A 98 -1.50 3.69 -7.77
N PHE A 99 -1.73 4.89 -7.25
CA PHE A 99 -2.84 5.75 -7.66
C PHE A 99 -2.37 7.20 -7.87
N TYR A 100 -1.13 7.36 -8.35
CA TYR A 100 -0.52 8.66 -8.63
C TYR A 100 -0.24 8.78 -10.14
N ALA A 101 -0.44 9.98 -10.68
CA ALA A 101 0.02 10.37 -12.01
C ALA A 101 1.14 11.40 -11.86
N PHE A 102 2.17 11.30 -12.70
CA PHE A 102 3.34 12.20 -12.71
C PHE A 102 3.49 12.81 -14.10
N PRO A 103 2.73 13.87 -14.43
CA PRO A 103 2.87 14.57 -15.69
C PRO A 103 4.19 15.34 -15.75
N ASN A 104 4.83 15.32 -16.92
CA ASN A 104 5.84 16.28 -17.32
C ASN A 104 5.14 17.49 -17.97
N VAL A 105 5.48 18.70 -17.52
CA VAL A 105 4.87 19.97 -17.97
C VAL A 105 5.83 20.87 -18.75
N GLY A 106 7.02 20.35 -19.12
CA GLY A 106 8.10 21.11 -19.78
C GLY A 106 9.46 20.68 -19.25
#